data_AF-A0A957CPX7-F1
#
_entry.id   AF-A0A957CPX7-F1
#
_cell.length_a   1.000
_cell.length_b   1.000
_cell.length_c   1.000
_cell.angle_alpha   90.00
_cell.angle_beta   90.00
_cell.angle_gamma   90.00
#
_symmetry.space_group_name_H-M   'P 1'
#
loop_
_entity.id
_entity.type
_entity.pdbx_description
1 polymer ?
#
loop_
_entity_poly.entity_id
_entity_poly.type
_entity_poly.pdbx_seq_one_letter_code
_entity_poly.pdbx_strand_id
1 'polypeptide(L)'
;SVFGYNALEVGANTAFTGSVPDPRATTYDILSAGYVVAYQPLAQFEEGERPLTPIGHTDNVWVYERARSMPVARLVTGVEVIPDRDAAIARVHQPDFDPAATVILDQEPSCELGSAVETGTVNIAVRENGYWQLQTSSSQSALLVLSETDYPGWQVTIDGQRADGLTAYTAVRAVCVPAGEHLVEWTFKPMSFVWGGGVSLLTLLLIGVAVLKNRTQINTG
;
A
#
# COMPACT_ATOMS: atom_id res chain seq x y z
N SER A 1 -4.38 21.66 -5.53
CA SER A 1 -3.37 20.69 -5.95
C SER A 1 -2.04 21.42 -6.08
N VAL A 2 -1.13 21.23 -5.12
CA VAL A 2 0.20 21.85 -5.15
C VAL A 2 1.20 20.68 -5.18
N PHE A 3 2.18 20.73 -6.09
CA PHE A 3 3.32 19.79 -6.20
C PHE A 3 3.07 18.37 -6.78
N GLY A 4 2.22 18.20 -7.78
CA GLY A 4 2.04 16.88 -8.43
C GLY A 4 1.40 15.82 -7.52
N TYR A 5 0.95 16.22 -6.33
CA TYR A 5 0.05 15.45 -5.47
C TYR A 5 -1.32 15.36 -6.14
N ASN A 6 -1.72 14.15 -6.50
CA ASN A 6 -3.10 13.88 -6.84
C ASN A 6 -3.87 13.61 -5.54
N ALA A 7 -4.66 14.57 -5.08
CA ALA A 7 -5.51 14.41 -3.89
C ALA A 7 -6.51 13.24 -4.03
N LEU A 8 -6.75 12.77 -5.25
CA LEU A 8 -7.57 11.60 -5.55
C LEU A 8 -6.98 10.29 -5.01
N GLU A 9 -5.65 10.19 -4.84
CA GLU A 9 -4.97 8.97 -4.37
C GLU A 9 -4.99 8.85 -2.83
N VAL A 10 -4.86 9.97 -2.11
CA VAL A 10 -5.21 10.01 -0.66
C VAL A 10 -6.72 9.79 -0.49
N GLY A 11 -7.51 10.26 -1.47
CA GLY A 11 -8.91 9.93 -1.69
C GLY A 11 -9.16 8.43 -1.84
N ALA A 12 -8.18 7.63 -2.28
CA ALA A 12 -8.38 6.22 -2.52
C ALA A 12 -8.45 5.40 -1.24
N ASN A 13 -7.53 5.64 -0.31
CA ASN A 13 -7.54 5.02 1.01
C ASN A 13 -8.73 5.49 1.86
N THR A 14 -9.08 6.78 1.77
CA THR A 14 -10.26 7.34 2.47
C THR A 14 -11.58 6.85 1.86
N ALA A 15 -11.69 6.69 0.55
CA ALA A 15 -12.86 6.06 -0.08
C ALA A 15 -12.93 4.56 0.23
N PHE A 16 -11.79 3.86 0.30
CA PHE A 16 -11.74 2.44 0.65
C PHE A 16 -12.18 2.19 2.11
N THR A 17 -11.59 2.89 3.07
CA THR A 17 -11.96 2.78 4.50
C THR A 17 -13.32 3.41 4.82
N GLY A 18 -13.69 4.50 4.15
CA GLY A 18 -14.96 5.21 4.35
C GLY A 18 -16.14 4.65 3.56
N SER A 19 -15.93 3.64 2.70
CA SER A 19 -16.99 3.02 1.89
C SER A 19 -18.08 2.36 2.75
N VAL A 20 -17.70 1.82 3.91
CA VAL A 20 -18.61 1.31 4.93
C VAL A 20 -18.14 1.81 6.29
N PRO A 21 -18.91 2.67 6.99
CA PRO A 21 -18.55 3.18 8.32
C PRO A 21 -18.83 2.13 9.42
N ASP A 22 -18.39 0.89 9.23
CA ASP A 22 -18.40 -0.17 10.24
C ASP A 22 -16.94 -0.51 10.61
N PRO A 23 -16.52 -0.35 11.88
CA PRO A 23 -15.14 -0.64 12.32
C PRO A 23 -14.75 -2.13 12.18
N ARG A 24 -15.71 -3.02 11.91
CA ARG A 24 -15.49 -4.45 11.66
C ARG A 24 -15.37 -4.79 10.17
N ALA A 25 -15.49 -3.81 9.28
CA ALA A 25 -15.48 -4.02 7.83
C ALA A 25 -14.21 -4.73 7.33
N THR A 26 -14.36 -5.54 6.27
CA THR A 26 -13.28 -6.28 5.60
C THR A 26 -12.14 -5.36 5.12
N THR A 27 -12.44 -4.10 4.81
CA THR A 27 -11.44 -3.10 4.39
C THR A 27 -10.36 -2.90 5.45
N TYR A 28 -10.72 -2.93 6.74
CA TYR A 28 -9.76 -2.84 7.85
C TYR A 28 -8.95 -4.13 8.04
N ASP A 29 -9.52 -5.29 7.69
CA ASP A 29 -8.77 -6.56 7.66
C ASP A 29 -7.65 -6.50 6.62
N ILE A 30 -7.98 -6.02 5.41
CA ILE A 30 -7.03 -5.87 4.30
C ILE A 30 -5.89 -4.92 4.66
N LEU A 31 -6.16 -3.90 5.48
CA LEU A 31 -5.17 -2.94 5.99
C LEU A 31 -4.43 -3.44 7.24
N SER A 32 -4.64 -4.69 7.65
CA SER A 32 -4.02 -5.29 8.85
C SER A 32 -4.26 -4.49 10.14
N ALA A 33 -5.40 -3.80 10.24
CA ALA A 33 -5.77 -3.07 11.43
C ALA A 33 -6.17 -4.07 12.53
N GLY A 34 -5.36 -4.19 13.59
CA GLY A 34 -5.67 -5.08 14.72
C GLY A 34 -6.55 -4.44 15.80
N TYR A 35 -6.57 -3.11 15.87
CA TYR A 35 -7.20 -2.38 16.96
C TYR A 35 -8.05 -1.22 16.46
N VAL A 36 -9.10 -0.91 17.23
CA VAL A 36 -9.95 0.26 17.05
C VAL A 36 -9.82 1.13 18.28
N VAL A 37 -9.56 2.42 18.06
CA VAL A 37 -9.52 3.43 19.12
C VAL A 37 -10.71 4.36 18.92
N ALA A 38 -11.50 4.56 19.97
CA ALA A 38 -12.71 5.39 19.93
C ALA A 38 -12.77 6.35 21.11
N TYR A 39 -13.41 7.51 20.92
CA TYR A 39 -13.66 8.50 21.98
C TYR A 39 -15.01 8.31 22.67
N GLN A 40 -15.78 7.30 22.27
CA GLN A 40 -17.05 6.89 22.88
C GLN A 40 -17.10 5.35 22.87
N PRO A 41 -17.83 4.71 23.80
CA PRO A 41 -18.01 3.26 23.80
C PRO A 41 -18.65 2.77 22.51
N LEU A 42 -18.16 1.64 22.01
CA LEU A 42 -18.63 0.96 20.79
C LEU A 42 -19.41 -0.33 21.12
N ALA A 43 -20.20 -0.32 22.19
CA ALA A 43 -20.89 -1.50 22.72
C ALA A 43 -21.76 -2.23 21.68
N GLN A 44 -22.34 -1.50 20.72
CA GLN A 44 -23.11 -2.06 19.60
C GLN A 44 -22.32 -3.00 18.68
N PHE A 45 -20.99 -2.97 18.73
CA PHE A 45 -20.09 -3.77 17.90
C PHE A 45 -19.40 -4.90 18.69
N GLU A 46 -19.70 -5.05 19.99
CA GLU A 46 -19.12 -6.09 20.86
C GLU A 46 -19.82 -7.46 20.67
N GLU A 47 -20.95 -7.49 19.96
CA GLU A 47 -21.73 -8.69 19.66
C GLU A 47 -21.93 -8.89 18.14
N GLY A 48 -22.35 -10.10 17.76
CA GLY A 48 -22.63 -10.48 16.37
C GLY A 48 -21.40 -11.01 15.61
N GLU A 49 -21.44 -10.92 14.28
CA GLU A 49 -20.31 -11.35 13.45
C GLU A 49 -19.11 -10.41 13.60
N ARG A 50 -17.92 -11.00 13.75
CA ARG A 50 -16.62 -10.30 13.88
C ARG A 50 -16.62 -9.23 14.99
N PRO A 51 -16.94 -9.61 16.24
CA PRO A 51 -17.11 -8.65 17.32
C PRO A 51 -15.82 -7.89 17.64
N LEU A 52 -15.97 -6.68 18.19
CA LEU A 52 -14.89 -5.95 18.82
C LEU A 52 -14.73 -6.42 20.26
N THR A 53 -13.52 -6.82 20.65
CA THR A 53 -13.24 -7.22 22.04
C THR A 53 -12.67 -6.02 22.80
N PRO A 54 -13.33 -5.49 23.84
CA PRO A 54 -12.77 -4.39 24.62
C PRO A 54 -11.49 -4.85 25.33
N ILE A 55 -10.37 -4.15 25.10
CA ILE A 55 -9.10 -4.45 25.78
C ILE A 55 -8.83 -3.52 26.96
N GLY A 56 -9.44 -2.34 26.97
CA GLY A 56 -9.31 -1.36 28.04
C GLY A 56 -9.74 0.02 27.61
N HIS A 57 -9.85 0.92 28.59
CA HIS A 57 -10.17 2.32 28.35
C HIS A 57 -9.58 3.24 29.41
N THR A 58 -9.47 4.52 29.05
CA THR A 58 -9.26 5.64 29.98
C THR A 58 -10.55 6.48 30.02
N ASP A 59 -10.53 7.66 30.65
CA ASP A 59 -11.74 8.51 30.78
C ASP A 59 -12.37 8.89 29.44
N ASN A 60 -11.58 9.03 28.38
CA ASN A 60 -12.06 9.53 27.07
C ASN A 60 -11.63 8.67 25.88
N VAL A 61 -10.99 7.53 26.10
CA VAL A 61 -10.45 6.69 25.03
C VAL A 61 -10.71 5.23 25.33
N TRP A 62 -11.40 4.55 24.43
CA TRP A 62 -11.64 3.12 24.45
C TRP A 62 -10.81 2.44 23.38
N VAL A 63 -10.22 1.31 23.73
CA VAL A 63 -9.46 0.49 22.81
C VAL A 63 -10.10 -0.88 22.72
N TYR A 64 -10.25 -1.34 21.48
CA TYR A 64 -10.84 -2.62 21.12
C TYR A 64 -9.88 -3.39 20.24
N GLU A 65 -9.80 -4.71 20.43
CA GLU A 65 -9.18 -5.63 19.49
C GLU A 65 -10.22 -6.11 18.47
N ARG A 66 -9.83 -6.17 17.19
CA ARG A 66 -10.68 -6.67 16.11
C ARG A 66 -10.62 -8.20 16.06
N ALA A 67 -11.77 -8.86 15.88
CA ALA A 67 -11.85 -10.32 15.77
C ALA A 67 -11.02 -10.94 14.63
N ARG A 68 -10.71 -10.14 13.60
CA ARG A 68 -9.88 -10.55 12.47
C ARG A 68 -8.84 -9.47 12.25
N SER A 69 -7.58 -9.87 12.11
CA SER A 69 -6.50 -9.01 11.63
C SER A 69 -5.62 -9.87 10.73
N MET A 70 -5.35 -9.38 9.53
CA MET A 70 -4.49 -10.08 8.60
C MET A 70 -3.02 -9.75 8.88
N PRO A 71 -2.07 -10.61 8.50
CA PRO A 71 -0.67 -10.26 8.47
C PRO A 71 -0.42 -9.05 7.55
N VAL A 72 0.45 -8.14 7.98
CA VAL A 72 0.83 -6.94 7.21
C VAL A 72 1.29 -7.31 5.80
N ALA A 73 2.07 -8.39 5.68
CA ALA A 73 2.46 -8.96 4.40
C ALA A 73 2.05 -10.43 4.32
N ARG A 74 1.50 -10.83 3.18
CA ARG A 74 0.90 -12.17 2.98
C ARG A 74 0.98 -12.61 1.53
N LEU A 75 1.06 -13.91 1.32
CA LEU A 75 0.98 -14.53 0.01
C LEU A 75 -0.45 -15.00 -0.26
N VAL A 76 -0.95 -14.77 -1.46
CA VAL A 76 -2.29 -15.17 -1.89
C VAL A 76 -2.24 -15.70 -3.32
N THR A 77 -2.91 -16.81 -3.60
CA THR A 77 -2.97 -17.44 -4.94
C THR A 77 -4.27 -17.16 -5.67
N GLY A 78 -5.38 -16.96 -4.95
CA GLY A 78 -6.66 -16.57 -5.56
C GLY A 78 -6.60 -15.14 -6.09
N VAL A 79 -7.08 -14.96 -7.31
CA VAL A 79 -7.15 -13.65 -7.97
C VAL A 79 -8.51 -13.45 -8.64
N GLU A 80 -9.08 -12.27 -8.47
CA GLU A 80 -10.19 -11.75 -9.24
C GLU A 80 -9.74 -10.45 -9.91
N VAL A 81 -9.91 -10.34 -11.22
CA VAL A 81 -9.54 -9.12 -11.95
C VAL A 81 -10.80 -8.29 -12.17
N ILE A 82 -10.88 -7.15 -11.49
CA ILE A 82 -12.00 -6.21 -11.53
C ILE A 82 -11.43 -4.81 -11.80
N PRO A 83 -11.31 -4.40 -13.07
CA PRO A 83 -10.73 -3.11 -13.43
C PRO A 83 -11.55 -1.91 -12.96
N ASP A 84 -12.88 -2.08 -12.84
CA ASP A 84 -13.75 -1.03 -12.34
C ASP A 84 -13.62 -0.89 -10.82
N ARG A 85 -13.19 0.30 -10.40
CA ARG A 85 -12.85 0.58 -9.00
C ARG A 85 -14.05 0.46 -8.06
N ASP A 86 -15.21 0.95 -8.47
CA ASP A 86 -16.41 0.94 -7.63
C ASP A 86 -16.95 -0.50 -7.48
N ALA A 87 -16.91 -1.29 -8.56
CA ALA A 87 -17.22 -2.71 -8.53
C ALA A 87 -16.23 -3.51 -7.66
N ALA A 88 -14.93 -3.20 -7.71
CA ALA A 88 -13.92 -3.82 -6.87
C ALA A 88 -14.16 -3.53 -5.37
N ILE A 89 -14.48 -2.28 -5.03
CA ILE A 89 -14.84 -1.91 -3.64
C ILE A 89 -16.12 -2.65 -3.22
N ALA A 90 -17.15 -2.68 -4.07
CA ALA A 90 -18.40 -3.39 -3.78
C ALA A 90 -18.18 -4.90 -3.58
N ARG A 91 -17.24 -5.50 -4.32
CA ARG A 91 -16.86 -6.92 -4.20
C ARG A 91 -16.22 -7.22 -2.85
N VAL A 92 -15.34 -6.35 -2.34
CA VAL A 92 -14.68 -6.50 -1.02
C VAL A 92 -15.70 -6.61 0.12
N HIS A 93 -16.86 -5.96 -0.03
CA HIS A 93 -17.91 -5.94 0.99
C HIS A 93 -18.93 -7.07 0.87
N GLN A 94 -18.81 -7.95 -0.13
CA GLN A 94 -19.68 -9.11 -0.22
C GLN A 94 -19.38 -10.10 0.92
N PRO A 95 -20.40 -10.72 1.53
CA PRO A 95 -20.23 -11.60 2.69
C PRO A 95 -19.44 -12.87 2.37
N ASP A 96 -19.42 -13.29 1.11
CA ASP A 96 -18.69 -14.45 0.61
C ASP A 96 -17.24 -14.12 0.20
N PHE A 97 -16.82 -12.86 0.30
CA PHE A 97 -15.45 -12.46 -0.01
C PHE A 97 -14.51 -12.79 1.14
N ASP A 98 -13.53 -13.65 0.87
CA ASP A 98 -12.42 -13.90 1.79
C ASP A 98 -11.13 -13.21 1.30
N PRO A 99 -10.71 -12.10 1.92
CA PRO A 99 -9.48 -11.41 1.54
C PRO A 99 -8.21 -12.22 1.83
N ALA A 100 -8.29 -13.28 2.67
CA ALA A 100 -7.16 -14.16 2.94
C ALA A 100 -6.89 -15.12 1.77
N ALA A 101 -7.94 -15.51 1.04
CA ALA A 101 -7.87 -16.46 -0.06
C ALA A 101 -7.79 -15.79 -1.44
N THR A 102 -8.38 -14.60 -1.59
CA THR A 102 -8.53 -13.92 -2.89
C THR A 102 -8.08 -12.47 -2.85
N VAL A 103 -7.30 -12.06 -3.85
CA VAL A 103 -6.91 -10.67 -4.12
C VAL A 103 -7.71 -10.14 -5.30
N ILE A 104 -8.20 -8.91 -5.18
CA ILE A 104 -8.78 -8.18 -6.32
C ILE A 104 -7.68 -7.32 -6.95
N LEU A 105 -7.44 -7.48 -8.24
CA LEU A 105 -6.53 -6.65 -9.02
C LEU A 105 -7.30 -5.83 -10.06
N ASP A 106 -6.74 -4.69 -10.47
CA ASP A 106 -7.26 -3.85 -11.54
C ASP A 106 -6.84 -4.32 -12.95
N GLN A 107 -5.79 -5.15 -13.02
CA GLN A 107 -5.25 -5.74 -14.24
C GLN A 107 -4.80 -7.19 -14.03
N GLU A 108 -4.60 -7.93 -15.12
CA GLU A 108 -4.08 -9.30 -15.01
C GLU A 108 -2.64 -9.30 -14.48
N PRO A 109 -2.31 -10.20 -13.54
CA PRO A 109 -0.93 -10.33 -13.08
C PRO A 109 -0.06 -10.91 -14.20
N SER A 110 1.21 -10.51 -14.24
CA SER A 110 2.18 -10.97 -15.25
C SER A 110 2.65 -12.42 -15.07
N CYS A 111 2.06 -13.16 -14.13
CA CYS A 111 2.49 -14.51 -13.76
C CYS A 111 1.31 -15.47 -13.65
N GLU A 112 1.59 -16.75 -13.84
CA GLU A 112 0.65 -17.83 -13.56
C GLU A 112 0.71 -18.16 -12.06
N LEU A 113 -0.39 -17.89 -11.36
CA LEU A 113 -0.52 -18.17 -9.93
C LEU A 113 -0.74 -19.66 -9.68
N GLY A 114 -0.25 -20.14 -8.54
CA GLY A 114 -0.52 -21.49 -8.06
C GLY A 114 -2.00 -21.73 -7.79
N SER A 115 -2.37 -23.00 -7.60
CA SER A 115 -3.75 -23.40 -7.26
C SER A 115 -3.88 -24.02 -5.86
N ALA A 116 -2.78 -24.07 -5.09
CA ALA A 116 -2.80 -24.63 -3.74
C ALA A 116 -3.45 -23.66 -2.74
N VAL A 117 -4.09 -24.24 -1.73
CA VAL A 117 -4.70 -23.53 -0.59
C VAL A 117 -3.64 -23.08 0.42
N GLU A 118 -2.54 -23.83 0.56
CA GLU A 118 -1.40 -23.44 1.38
C GLU A 118 -0.52 -22.46 0.60
N THR A 119 -0.66 -21.19 0.95
CA THR A 119 0.21 -20.11 0.50
C THR A 119 1.41 -20.04 1.43
N GLY A 120 2.61 -19.86 0.88
CA GLY A 120 3.86 -19.87 1.62
C GLY A 120 4.00 -18.85 2.76
N THR A 121 5.20 -18.69 3.29
CA THR A 121 5.48 -17.78 4.40
C THR A 121 6.06 -16.44 3.93
N VAL A 122 5.84 -15.39 4.72
CA VAL A 122 6.44 -14.07 4.54
C VAL A 122 7.03 -13.60 5.86
N ASN A 123 8.29 -13.18 5.84
CA ASN A 123 8.97 -12.57 6.97
C ASN A 123 9.40 -11.14 6.60
N ILE A 124 9.00 -10.15 7.39
CA ILE A 124 9.41 -8.75 7.18
C ILE A 124 10.78 -8.59 7.86
N ALA A 125 11.84 -8.54 7.06
CA ALA A 125 13.21 -8.41 7.55
C ALA A 125 13.54 -6.95 7.94
N VAL A 126 13.07 -5.98 7.16
CA VAL A 126 13.30 -4.54 7.40
C VAL A 126 12.05 -3.75 7.07
N ARG A 127 11.73 -2.79 7.94
CA ARG A 127 10.70 -1.76 7.73
C ARG A 127 11.25 -0.40 8.12
N GLU A 128 11.48 0.44 7.13
CA GLU A 128 11.96 1.81 7.30
C GLU A 128 11.10 2.79 6.50
N ASN A 129 11.29 4.09 6.73
CA ASN A 129 10.57 5.09 5.95
C ASN A 129 10.98 5.02 4.47
N GLY A 130 10.03 4.71 3.60
CA GLY A 130 10.29 4.57 2.16
C GLY A 130 11.04 3.30 1.77
N TYR A 131 11.25 2.33 2.68
CA TYR A 131 11.93 1.07 2.36
C TYR A 131 11.34 -0.12 3.11
N TRP A 132 11.11 -1.21 2.39
CA TRP A 132 10.65 -2.49 2.94
C TRP A 132 11.47 -3.62 2.35
N GLN A 133 11.87 -4.56 3.20
CA GLN A 133 12.52 -5.80 2.79
C GLN A 133 11.77 -6.99 3.37
N LEU A 134 11.35 -7.91 2.50
CA LEU A 134 10.56 -9.07 2.86
C LEU A 134 11.22 -10.33 2.29
N GLN A 135 11.28 -11.38 3.10
CA GLN A 135 11.68 -12.71 2.67
C GLN A 135 10.43 -13.55 2.49
N THR A 136 10.32 -14.20 1.35
CA THR A 136 9.19 -15.07 1.01
C THR A 136 9.68 -16.50 0.78
N SER A 137 8.86 -17.48 1.12
CA SER A 137 9.14 -18.90 0.83
C SER A 137 7.83 -19.60 0.48
N SER A 138 7.69 -20.06 -0.76
CA SER A 138 6.46 -20.67 -1.28
C SER A 138 6.76 -21.79 -2.26
N SER A 139 5.97 -22.86 -2.27
CA SER A 139 6.07 -23.95 -3.25
C SER A 139 5.47 -23.58 -4.62
N GLN A 140 4.77 -22.45 -4.71
CA GLN A 140 4.09 -21.98 -5.92
C GLN A 140 4.21 -20.47 -6.06
N SER A 141 4.07 -19.98 -7.29
CA SER A 141 3.94 -18.55 -7.57
C SER A 141 2.69 -17.99 -6.89
N ALA A 142 2.81 -16.83 -6.25
CA ALA A 142 1.73 -16.19 -5.51
C ALA A 142 1.86 -14.67 -5.56
N LEU A 143 0.76 -13.97 -5.29
CA LEU A 143 0.76 -12.53 -5.06
C LEU A 143 1.24 -12.26 -3.64
N LEU A 144 2.36 -11.56 -3.50
CA LEU A 144 2.73 -10.94 -2.23
C LEU A 144 1.96 -9.63 -2.10
N VAL A 145 1.00 -9.60 -1.19
CA VAL A 145 0.25 -8.40 -0.82
C VAL A 145 0.91 -7.78 0.41
N LEU A 146 1.17 -6.49 0.34
CA LEU A 146 1.63 -5.67 1.45
C LEU A 146 0.54 -4.66 1.79
N SER A 147 0.06 -4.69 3.03
CA SER A 147 -1.05 -3.87 3.57
C SER A 147 -0.65 -2.41 3.79
N GLU A 148 0.02 -1.83 2.80
CA GLU A 148 0.50 -0.47 2.77
C GLU A 148 0.06 0.16 1.45
N THR A 149 -0.38 1.41 1.52
CA THR A 149 -0.98 2.10 0.39
C THR A 149 -0.06 2.12 -0.83
N ASP A 150 -0.62 1.77 -1.99
CA ASP A 150 0.05 1.94 -3.27
C ASP A 150 -0.02 3.41 -3.68
N TYR A 151 1.16 4.01 -3.83
CA TYR A 151 1.32 5.44 -4.11
C TYR A 151 2.39 5.63 -5.17
N PRO A 152 2.22 6.55 -6.14
CA PRO A 152 3.19 6.75 -7.20
C PRO A 152 4.60 7.05 -6.68
N GLY A 153 5.57 6.28 -7.17
CA GLY A 153 6.98 6.40 -6.79
C GLY A 153 7.53 5.17 -6.07
N TRP A 154 6.68 4.25 -5.62
CA TRP A 154 7.16 2.94 -5.18
C TRP A 154 7.74 2.14 -6.35
N GLN A 155 8.85 1.45 -6.08
CA GLN A 155 9.50 0.52 -6.99
C GLN A 155 9.70 -0.80 -6.25
N VAL A 156 9.47 -1.92 -6.93
CA VAL A 156 9.65 -3.25 -6.37
C VAL A 156 10.74 -4.01 -7.13
N THR A 157 11.54 -4.77 -6.38
CA THR A 157 12.51 -5.72 -6.93
C THR A 157 12.34 -7.07 -6.26
N ILE A 158 12.61 -8.14 -7.02
CA ILE A 158 12.68 -9.52 -6.54
C ILE A 158 14.09 -10.01 -6.86
N ASP A 159 14.84 -10.41 -5.82
CA ASP A 159 16.24 -10.82 -5.92
C ASP A 159 17.12 -9.79 -6.67
N GLY A 160 16.87 -8.51 -6.40
CA GLY A 160 17.55 -7.38 -7.03
C GLY A 160 17.13 -7.07 -8.47
N GLN A 161 16.25 -7.86 -9.09
CA GLN A 161 15.70 -7.60 -10.42
C GLN A 161 14.40 -6.81 -10.32
N ARG A 162 14.19 -5.86 -11.24
CA ARG A 162 12.94 -5.09 -11.27
C ARG A 162 11.74 -6.00 -11.55
N ALA A 163 10.70 -5.85 -10.74
CA ALA A 163 9.42 -6.51 -10.93
C ALA A 163 8.29 -5.49 -11.13
N ASP A 164 7.17 -5.96 -11.65
CA ASP A 164 5.99 -5.15 -11.90
C ASP A 164 5.15 -5.04 -10.62
N GLY A 165 5.09 -3.84 -10.05
CA GLY A 165 4.19 -3.54 -8.93
C GLY A 165 2.74 -3.55 -9.40
N LEU A 166 1.86 -4.13 -8.59
CA LEU A 166 0.42 -4.23 -8.82
C LEU A 166 -0.32 -3.52 -7.70
N THR A 167 -1.54 -3.05 -8.00
CA THR A 167 -2.45 -2.47 -7.00
C THR A 167 -3.51 -3.50 -6.62
N ALA A 168 -3.51 -3.94 -5.37
CA ALA A 168 -4.49 -4.84 -4.80
C ALA A 168 -5.60 -4.10 -4.06
N TYR A 169 -6.83 -4.59 -4.17
CA TYR A 169 -8.03 -4.04 -3.54
C TYR A 169 -8.21 -2.53 -3.76
N THR A 170 -7.75 -2.02 -4.90
CA THR A 170 -7.76 -0.59 -5.28
C THR A 170 -6.89 0.34 -4.42
N ALA A 171 -6.14 -0.18 -3.44
CA ALA A 171 -5.54 0.64 -2.40
C ALA A 171 -4.15 0.22 -1.94
N VAL A 172 -3.83 -1.07 -1.92
CA VAL A 172 -2.59 -1.59 -1.30
C VAL A 172 -1.66 -2.21 -2.32
N ARG A 173 -0.37 -2.31 -1.98
CA ARG A 173 0.66 -2.81 -2.91
C ARG A 173 0.61 -4.33 -3.02
N ALA A 174 0.86 -4.82 -4.23
CA ALA A 174 1.10 -6.22 -4.50
C ALA A 174 2.24 -6.41 -5.52
N VAL A 175 2.81 -7.60 -5.56
CA VAL A 175 3.74 -8.03 -6.61
C VAL A 175 3.60 -9.53 -6.78
N CYS A 176 3.75 -10.03 -8.01
CA CYS A 176 3.85 -11.47 -8.18
C CYS A 176 5.23 -11.96 -7.80
N VAL A 177 5.28 -12.98 -6.94
CA VAL A 177 6.50 -13.65 -6.51
C VAL A 177 6.49 -15.08 -7.05
N PRO A 178 7.55 -15.53 -7.76
CA PRO A 178 7.66 -16.90 -8.23
C PRO A 178 7.70 -17.93 -7.09
N ALA A 179 7.56 -19.20 -7.45
CA ALA A 179 7.81 -20.31 -6.51
C ALA A 179 9.28 -20.36 -6.09
N GLY A 180 9.53 -20.58 -4.80
CA GLY A 180 10.85 -20.66 -4.21
C GLY A 180 11.00 -19.72 -3.01
N GLU A 181 12.26 -19.44 -2.67
CA GLU A 181 12.63 -18.44 -1.68
C GLU A 181 13.11 -17.18 -2.40
N HIS A 182 12.51 -16.04 -2.05
CA HIS A 182 12.82 -14.78 -2.71
C HIS A 182 12.92 -13.61 -1.73
N LEU A 183 13.84 -12.71 -2.02
CA LEU A 183 13.95 -11.42 -1.35
C LEU A 183 13.19 -10.37 -2.15
N VAL A 184 12.13 -9.83 -1.57
CA VAL A 184 11.33 -8.76 -2.17
C VAL A 184 11.64 -7.44 -1.47
N GLU A 185 11.95 -6.42 -2.26
CA GLU A 185 12.28 -5.09 -1.75
C GLU A 185 11.39 -4.04 -2.39
N TRP A 186 10.77 -3.19 -1.56
CA TRP A 186 10.11 -1.98 -2.03
C TRP A 186 10.90 -0.74 -1.63
N THR A 187 11.19 0.13 -2.58
CA THR A 187 11.84 1.43 -2.33
C THR A 187 10.99 2.57 -2.88
N PHE A 188 10.79 3.60 -2.07
CA PHE A 188 10.05 4.80 -2.46
C PHE A 188 10.99 5.83 -3.10
N LYS A 189 10.75 6.15 -4.37
CA LYS A 189 11.49 7.17 -5.13
C LYS A 189 10.50 8.21 -5.67
N PRO A 190 10.26 9.30 -4.91
CA PRO A 190 9.28 10.31 -5.32
C PRO A 190 9.75 11.08 -6.55
N MET A 191 8.88 11.22 -7.55
CA MET A 191 9.19 12.00 -8.76
C MET A 191 9.47 13.48 -8.45
N SER A 192 8.88 14.03 -7.39
CA SER A 192 9.09 15.42 -6.97
C SER A 192 10.56 15.73 -6.65
N PHE A 193 11.32 14.75 -6.14
CA PHE A 193 12.75 14.93 -5.86
C PHE A 193 13.55 15.08 -7.17
N VAL A 194 13.17 14.32 -8.21
CA VAL A 194 13.78 14.40 -9.54
C VAL A 194 13.51 15.75 -10.20
N TRP A 195 12.25 16.21 -10.17
CA TRP A 195 11.87 17.51 -10.72
C TRP A 195 12.48 18.68 -9.94
N GLY A 196 12.49 18.60 -8.60
CA GLY A 196 13.09 19.62 -7.73
C GLY A 196 14.59 19.79 -7.98
N GLY A 197 15.32 18.69 -8.20
CA GLY A 197 16.72 18.72 -8.61
C GLY A 197 16.92 19.41 -9.96
N GLY A 198 16.09 19.08 -10.95
CA GLY A 198 16.14 19.69 -12.28
C GLY A 198 15.87 21.20 -12.27
N VAL A 199 14.84 21.65 -11.54
CA VAL A 199 14.53 23.08 -11.36
C VAL A 199 15.69 23.80 -10.66
N SER A 200 16.23 23.22 -9.58
CA SER A 200 17.35 23.83 -8.83
C SER A 200 18.59 24.00 -9.71
N LEU A 201 18.94 22.99 -10.52
CA LEU A 201 20.02 23.06 -11.50
C LEU A 201 19.79 24.14 -12.55
N LEU A 202 18.56 24.24 -13.08
CA LEU A 202 18.18 25.28 -14.03
C LEU A 202 18.32 26.68 -13.42
N THR A 203 17.84 26.87 -12.18
CA THR A 203 17.96 28.13 -11.46
C THR A 203 19.42 28.51 -11.22
N LEU A 204 20.26 27.57 -10.79
CA LEU A 204 21.69 27.81 -10.62
C LEU A 204 22.40 28.17 -11.93
N LEU A 205 22.05 27.51 -13.04
CA LEU A 205 22.58 27.84 -14.37
C LEU A 205 22.19 29.27 -14.79
N LEU A 206 20.92 29.65 -14.61
CA LEU A 206 20.44 31.00 -14.95
C LEU A 206 21.12 32.08 -14.11
N ILE A 207 21.30 31.84 -12.81
CA ILE A 207 22.06 32.75 -11.92
C ILE A 207 23.52 32.83 -12.38
N GLY A 208 24.16 31.70 -12.68
CA GLY A 208 25.54 31.66 -13.17
C GLY A 208 25.74 32.48 -14.45
N VAL A 209 24.85 32.32 -15.43
CA VAL A 209 24.87 33.09 -16.69
C VAL A 209 24.66 34.58 -16.44
N ALA A 210 23.73 34.95 -15.54
CA ALA A 210 23.48 36.35 -15.20
C ALA A 210 24.72 37.02 -14.55
N VAL A 211 25.38 36.33 -13.63
CA VAL A 211 26.60 36.81 -12.97
C VAL A 211 27.75 36.97 -13.97
N LEU A 212 27.93 36.01 -14.89
CA LEU A 212 28.96 36.09 -15.93
C LEU A 212 28.73 37.29 -16.86
N LYS A 213 27.48 37.50 -17.32
CA LYS A 213 27.11 38.66 -18.14
C LYS A 213 27.39 39.97 -17.43
N ASN A 214 27.05 40.07 -16.14
CA ASN A 214 27.26 41.27 -15.34
C ASN A 214 28.75 41.60 -15.16
N ARG A 215 29.60 40.58 -14.95
CA ARG A 215 31.06 40.75 -14.85
C ARG A 215 31.69 41.24 -16.16
N THR A 216 31.24 40.75 -17.31
CA THR A 216 31.74 41.23 -18.60
C THR A 216 31.40 42.68 -18.89
N GLN A 217 30.24 43.18 -18.45
CA GLN A 217 29.85 44.58 -18.69
C GLN A 217 30.67 45.58 -17.86
N ILE A 218 31.02 45.23 -16.63
CA ILE A 218 31.80 46.10 -15.74
C ILE A 218 33.26 46.26 -16.22
N ASN A 219 33.83 45.24 -16.87
CA ASN A 219 35.23 45.28 -17.35
C ASN A 219 35.43 46.00 -18.70
N THR A 220 34.35 46.40 -19.38
CA THR A 220 34.39 47.11 -20.67
C THR A 220 34.01 48.59 -20.59
N GLY A 221 33.86 49.14 -19.37
CA GLY A 221 33.53 50.55 -19.12
C GLY A 221 34.70 51.37 -18.61
#